data_AF-A0A2D0IFZ1-F1
#
_entry.id   AF-A0A2D0IFZ1-F1
#
_cell.length_a   1.000
_cell.length_b   1.000
_cell.length_c   1.000
_cell.angle_alpha   90.00
_cell.angle_beta   90.00
_cell.angle_gamma   90.00
#
_symmetry.space_group_name_H-M   'P 1'
#
loop_
_entity.id
_entity.type
_entity.pdbx_description
1 polymer ?
#
loop_
_entity_poly.entity_id
_entity_poly.type
_entity_poly.pdbx_seq_one_letter_code
_entity_poly.pdbx_strand_id
1 'polypeptide(L)'
;MEDPINQPSIIYLSRRNLEALLSKLNRSFNGEETQCTIIKVQQPSSAYRQTMREILVVAVDDEEYYALQARPAGEMYPLDEASLTVPSTGLRNSSTTR
;
A
#
# COMPACT_ATOMS: atom_id res chain seq x y z
N MET A 1 22.59 -14.89 -18.07
CA MET A 1 21.43 -14.15 -18.58
C MET A 1 20.81 -13.56 -17.34
N GLU A 2 21.18 -12.33 -17.00
CA GLU A 2 20.72 -11.72 -15.75
C GLU A 2 19.27 -11.29 -15.93
N ASP A 3 18.41 -11.74 -15.02
CA ASP A 3 17.02 -11.28 -14.97
C ASP A 3 17.02 -9.75 -14.83
N PRO A 4 16.21 -9.01 -15.60
CA PRO A 4 16.11 -7.57 -15.43
C PRO A 4 15.62 -7.34 -14.00
N ILE A 5 16.48 -6.74 -13.18
CA ILE A 5 16.18 -6.29 -11.83
C ILE A 5 14.83 -5.59 -11.89
N ASN A 6 13.79 -6.25 -11.38
CA ASN A 6 12.43 -5.74 -11.36
C ASN A 6 12.43 -4.56 -10.38
N GLN A 7 12.85 -3.39 -10.86
CA GLN A 7 12.98 -2.23 -10.00
C GLN A 7 11.59 -1.90 -9.47
N PRO A 8 11.45 -1.78 -8.13
CA PRO A 8 10.17 -1.45 -7.55
C PRO A 8 9.70 -0.13 -8.15
N SER A 9 8.47 -0.12 -8.66
CA SER A 9 7.91 1.07 -9.28
C SER A 9 7.62 2.11 -8.21
N ILE A 10 8.50 3.10 -8.10
CA ILE A 10 8.37 4.15 -7.08
C ILE A 10 7.39 5.21 -7.58
N ILE A 11 6.31 5.41 -6.82
CA ILE A 11 5.29 6.42 -7.11
C ILE A 11 5.40 7.51 -6.05
N TYR A 12 5.63 8.74 -6.49
CA TYR A 12 5.65 9.89 -5.60
C TYR A 12 4.34 10.67 -5.69
N LEU A 13 3.66 10.81 -4.54
CA LEU A 13 2.47 11.65 -4.39
C LEU A 13 2.87 12.95 -3.70
N SER A 14 2.41 14.08 -4.25
CA SER A 14 2.43 15.33 -3.50
C SER A 14 1.44 15.24 -2.36
N ARG A 15 1.69 15.98 -1.27
CA ARG A 15 0.78 16.08 -0.12
C ARG A 15 -0.68 16.33 -0.53
N ARG A 16 -0.92 17.29 -1.45
CA ARG A 16 -2.25 17.59 -2.00
C ARG A 16 -2.96 16.38 -2.61
N ASN A 17 -2.24 15.49 -3.29
CA ASN A 17 -2.85 14.32 -3.93
C ASN A 17 -3.19 13.26 -2.89
N LEU A 18 -2.35 13.10 -1.87
CA LEU A 18 -2.64 12.23 -0.73
C LEU A 18 -3.88 12.72 0.03
N GLU A 19 -3.94 14.02 0.36
CA GLU A 19 -5.10 14.62 1.04
C GLU A 19 -6.38 14.46 0.22
N ALA A 20 -6.31 14.61 -1.11
CA ALA A 20 -7.45 14.36 -2.00
C ALA A 20 -7.93 12.90 -1.95
N LEU A 21 -7.02 11.93 -1.90
CA LEU A 21 -7.39 10.51 -1.75
C LEU A 21 -8.04 10.23 -0.40
N LEU A 22 -7.47 10.75 0.69
CA LEU A 22 -8.02 10.60 2.04
C LEU A 22 -9.40 11.26 2.17
N SER A 23 -9.57 12.46 1.61
CA SER A 23 -10.88 13.12 1.58
C SER A 23 -11.92 12.30 0.83
N LYS A 24 -11.55 11.64 -0.27
CA LYS A 24 -12.44 10.76 -1.02
C LYS A 24 -12.83 9.51 -0.23
N LEU A 25 -11.89 8.89 0.50
CA LEU A 25 -12.19 7.78 1.41
C LEU A 25 -13.18 8.21 2.50
N ASN A 26 -12.95 9.35 3.15
CA ASN A 26 -13.86 9.87 4.17
C ASN A 26 -15.28 10.08 3.62
N ARG A 27 -15.40 10.55 2.37
CA ARG A 27 -16.70 10.71 1.70
C ARG A 27 -17.36 9.36 1.42
N SER A 28 -16.60 8.37 0.97
CA SER A 28 -17.08 6.98 0.78
C SER A 28 -17.61 6.41 2.09
N PHE A 29 -16.85 6.54 3.17
CA PHE A 29 -17.23 6.10 4.52
C PHE A 29 -18.54 6.75 5.00
N ASN A 30 -18.76 8.02 4.66
CA ASN A 30 -19.99 8.75 4.97
C ASN A 30 -21.16 8.43 4.02
N GLY A 31 -21.01 7.50 3.08
CA GLY A 31 -22.03 7.13 2.10
C GLY A 31 -22.25 8.16 0.99
N GLU A 32 -21.32 9.10 0.81
CA GLU A 32 -21.39 10.10 -0.26
C GLU A 32 -20.84 9.55 -1.59
N GLU A 33 -21.36 10.04 -2.70
CA GLU A 33 -20.84 9.71 -4.03
C GLU A 33 -19.43 10.25 -4.23
N THR A 34 -18.48 9.39 -4.56
CA THR A 34 -17.07 9.76 -4.72
C THR A 34 -16.35 8.90 -5.74
N GLN A 35 -15.39 9.50 -6.46
CA GLN A 35 -14.49 8.78 -7.35
C GLN A 35 -13.12 8.68 -6.65
N CYS A 36 -12.84 7.58 -5.96
CA CYS A 36 -11.65 7.35 -5.12
C CYS A 36 -10.35 7.13 -5.91
N THR A 37 -10.16 7.85 -7.01
CA THR A 37 -9.08 7.59 -7.96
C THR A 37 -8.37 8.86 -8.42
N ILE A 38 -7.06 8.77 -8.64
CA ILE A 38 -6.22 9.80 -9.27
C ILE A 38 -5.41 9.13 -10.39
N ILE A 39 -5.40 9.74 -11.57
CA ILE A 39 -4.57 9.34 -12.69
C ILE A 39 -3.31 10.20 -12.71
N LYS A 40 -2.14 9.56 -12.68
CA LYS A 40 -0.83 10.23 -12.74
C LYS A 40 -0.13 9.85 -14.03
N VAL A 41 0.00 10.84 -14.90
CA VAL A 41 0.68 10.71 -16.18
C VAL A 41 2.14 11.12 -16.03
N GLN A 42 3.03 10.36 -16.67
CA GLN A 42 4.46 10.65 -16.68
C GLN A 42 4.71 12.06 -17.20
N GLN A 43 5.43 12.86 -16.42
CA GLN A 43 5.88 14.18 -16.86
C GLN A 43 7.29 14.07 -17.46
N PRO A 44 7.55 14.63 -18.64
CA PRO A 44 8.85 14.49 -19.32
C PRO A 44 9.99 15.23 -18.62
N SER A 45 9.72 16.26 -17.79
CA SER A 45 10.73 17.16 -17.22
C SER A 45 10.75 17.22 -15.68
N SER A 46 10.35 16.15 -14.99
CA SER A 46 10.33 16.12 -13.52
C SER A 46 11.65 15.61 -12.94
N ALA A 47 12.16 16.26 -11.90
CA ALA A 47 13.26 15.73 -11.07
C ALA A 47 12.92 14.37 -10.44
N TYR A 48 11.62 14.10 -10.26
CA TYR A 48 11.07 12.82 -9.80
C TYR A 48 10.21 12.25 -10.92
N ARG A 49 10.86 11.60 -11.89
CA ARG A 49 10.18 11.00 -13.04
C ARG A 49 9.68 9.62 -12.65
N GLN A 50 8.36 9.41 -12.70
CA GLN A 50 7.82 8.07 -12.58
C GLN A 50 8.27 7.25 -13.81
N THR A 51 8.57 5.96 -13.63
CA THR A 51 9.06 5.08 -14.70
C THR A 51 7.94 4.64 -15.65
N MET A 52 6.69 4.66 -15.18
CA MET A 52 5.49 4.26 -15.93
C MET A 52 4.91 5.41 -16.76
N ARG A 53 4.34 5.13 -17.93
CA ARG A 53 3.67 6.14 -18.77
C ARG A 53 2.47 6.79 -18.06
N GLU A 54 1.71 5.97 -17.37
CA GLU A 54 0.49 6.36 -16.66
C GLU A 54 0.28 5.39 -15.51
N ILE A 55 -0.21 5.90 -14.38
CA ILE A 55 -0.61 5.06 -13.26
C ILE A 55 -1.91 5.54 -12.65
N LEU A 56 -2.77 4.58 -12.35
CA LEU A 56 -4.00 4.77 -11.61
C LEU A 56 -3.72 4.52 -10.12
N VAL A 57 -3.97 5.52 -9.29
CA VAL A 57 -3.88 5.38 -7.83
C VAL A 57 -5.29 5.41 -7.27
N VAL A 58 -5.71 4.30 -6.68
CA VAL A 58 -7.03 4.14 -6.07
C VAL A 58 -6.85 4.03 -4.57
N ALA A 59 -7.65 4.77 -3.82
CA ALA A 59 -7.77 4.60 -2.38
C ALA A 59 -8.99 3.72 -2.10
N VAL A 60 -8.80 2.67 -1.31
CA VAL A 60 -9.82 1.71 -0.89
C VAL A 60 -9.70 1.48 0.60
N ASP A 61 -10.80 1.09 1.25
CA ASP A 61 -10.78 0.73 2.66
C ASP A 61 -10.06 -0.61 2.86
N ASP A 62 -9.46 -0.78 4.05
CA ASP A 62 -8.67 -1.98 4.35
C ASP A 62 -9.53 -3.25 4.30
N GLU A 63 -10.78 -3.21 4.78
CA GLU A 63 -11.66 -4.38 4.71
C GLU A 63 -11.91 -4.79 3.26
N GLU A 64 -12.12 -3.83 2.36
CA GLU A 64 -12.33 -4.10 0.94
C GLU A 64 -11.05 -4.66 0.29
N TYR A 65 -9.90 -4.06 0.63
CA TYR A 65 -8.61 -4.45 0.08
C TYR A 65 -8.20 -5.87 0.48
N TYR A 66 -8.31 -6.22 1.76
CA TYR A 66 -7.87 -7.53 2.26
C TYR A 66 -8.93 -8.62 2.09
N ALA A 67 -10.22 -8.31 2.22
CA ALA A 67 -11.28 -9.32 2.11
C ALA A 67 -11.56 -9.72 0.66
N LEU A 68 -11.58 -8.77 -0.29
CA LEU A 68 -11.96 -9.06 -1.67
C LEU A 68 -10.79 -9.57 -2.52
N GLN A 69 -9.56 -9.12 -2.25
CA GLN A 69 -8.40 -9.49 -3.07
C GLN A 69 -7.58 -10.65 -2.52
N ALA A 70 -7.97 -11.22 -1.37
CA ALA A 70 -7.30 -12.36 -0.70
C ALA A 70 -5.77 -12.23 -0.67
N ARG A 71 -5.27 -11.00 -0.55
CA ARG A 71 -3.84 -10.72 -0.58
C ARG A 71 -3.23 -11.18 0.75
N PRO A 72 -2.14 -11.95 0.76
CA PRO A 72 -1.44 -12.23 2.01
C PRO A 72 -0.99 -10.90 2.62
N ALA A 73 -1.12 -10.79 3.95
CA ALA A 73 -0.60 -9.64 4.67
C ALA A 73 0.89 -9.45 4.30
N GLY A 74 1.26 -8.21 3.97
CA GLY A 74 2.65 -7.88 3.63
C GLY A 74 3.59 -8.02 4.82
N GLU A 75 4.88 -7.87 4.58
CA GLU A 75 5.86 -7.76 5.67
C GLU A 75 5.52 -6.54 6.54
N MET A 76 5.44 -6.77 7.85
CA MET A 76 5.16 -5.70 8.80
C MET A 76 6.40 -4.82 8.97
N TYR A 77 6.21 -3.53 9.24
CA TYR A 77 7.35 -2.65 9.46
C TYR A 77 8.09 -3.05 10.76
N PRO A 78 9.43 -3.13 10.78
CA PRO A 78 10.16 -3.71 11.93
C PRO A 78 9.90 -3.04 13.28
N LEU A 79 9.54 -1.76 13.29
CA LEU A 79 9.22 -1.04 14.54
C LEU A 79 7.84 -1.43 15.11
N ASP A 80 6.91 -1.84 14.26
CA ASP A 80 5.60 -2.33 14.68
C ASP A 80 5.73 -3.76 15.23
N GLU A 81 6.64 -4.58 14.69
CA GLU A 81 6.98 -5.91 15.23
C GLU A 81 7.54 -5.82 16.65
N ALA A 82 8.44 -4.87 16.89
CA ALA A 82 9.04 -4.64 18.20
C ALA A 82 8.01 -4.20 19.26
N SER A 83 6.88 -3.67 18.83
CA SER A 83 5.82 -3.15 19.69
C SER A 83 4.77 -4.21 20.03
N LEU A 84 4.83 -5.40 19.42
CA LEU A 84 3.89 -6.49 19.70
C LEU A 84 4.14 -7.10 21.08
N THR A 85 3.14 -7.00 21.95
CA THR A 85 3.10 -7.76 23.20
C THR A 85 2.96 -9.25 22.89
N VAL A 86 3.89 -10.06 23.41
CA VAL A 86 3.80 -11.52 23.31
C VAL A 86 2.50 -11.96 23.98
N PRO A 87 1.55 -12.59 23.25
CA PRO A 87 0.31 -13.02 23.84
C PRO A 87 0.58 -14.05 24.93
N SER A 88 -0.11 -13.93 26.07
CA SER A 88 0.05 -14.82 27.24
C SER A 88 -0.44 -16.25 26.98
N THR A 89 -1.13 -16.49 25.86
CA THR A 89 -1.68 -17.78 25.47
C THR A 89 -1.29 -18.12 24.03
N GLY A 90 -0.57 -19.23 23.87
CA GLY A 90 -0.12 -19.79 22.59
C GLY A 90 0.92 -20.90 22.83
N LEU A 91 0.71 -22.08 22.24
CA LEU A 91 1.68 -23.17 22.29
C LEU A 91 2.95 -22.74 21.55
N ARG A 92 4.09 -22.72 22.23
CA ARG A 92 5.39 -22.56 21.58
C ARG A 92 5.63 -23.81 20.73
N ASN A 93 5.52 -23.67 19.41
CA ASN A 93 6.00 -24.72 18.51
C ASN A 93 7.53 -24.74 18.58
N SER A 94 8.06 -25.61 19.43
CA SER A 94 9.47 -25.96 19.46
C SER A 94 9.78 -26.82 18.23
N SER A 95 9.96 -26.19 17.08
CA SER A 95 10.51 -26.85 15.91
C SER A 95 12.02 -27.01 16.11
N THR A 96 12.36 -28.17 16.65
CA THR A 96 13.67 -28.75 16.91
C THR A 96 14.68 -28.54 15.78
N THR A 97 15.87 -28.14 16.21
CA THR A 97 17.18 -28.17 15.56
C THR A 97 17.41 -29.39 14.67
N ARG A 98 18.00 -29.18 13.49
CA ARG A 98 19.13 -30.00 13.06
C ARG A 98 20.07 -29.25 12.13
#